data_AF-A0A9E7II59-F1
#
_entry.id   AF-A0A9E7II59-F1
#
_cell.length_a   1.000
_cell.length_b   1.000
_cell.length_c   1.000
_cell.angle_alpha   90.00
_cell.angle_beta   90.00
_cell.angle_gamma   90.00
#
_symmetry.space_group_name_H-M   'P 1'
#
loop_
_entity.id
_entity.type
_entity.pdbx_description
1 polymer ?
#
loop_
_entity_poly.entity_id
_entity_poly.type
_entity_poly.pdbx_seq_one_letter_code
_entity_poly.pdbx_strand_id
1 'polypeptide(L)'
;MEVIGCFFSRRSLSAFPILPPRSRRRSFQSPSLVPLMMSSSPSSAQEAYKGPRPRRDLVGDWVSSNNGLVRSLPIYIGGLSLLVVLLNRAFSGIALVTDASSSQSRADILTLSLSVTNLLTGLVWLSIRPKYVSPVIPCGVECMRINSDIADLAIHEMRWVWESLSSTTCCRSLVVIYGGNCFLQIGIAAESQNEIGVAMVVDVHKLLQGSLCRSAIGSGKQSYLANLSLYPGRSELPFLPSNTQSVILQPLGDRGIAIVGGDIIRGFTNLDQFMVA
;
A
#
# COMPACT_ATOMS: atom_id res chain seq x y z
N MET A 1 -62.17 -16.16 30.62
CA MET A 1 -63.08 -17.16 30.06
C MET A 1 -62.34 -17.89 28.97
N GLU A 2 -62.20 -19.21 29.17
CA GLU A 2 -61.71 -20.30 28.30
C GLU A 2 -60.29 -20.19 27.68
N VAL A 3 -59.26 -20.99 27.98
CA VAL A 3 -59.08 -22.44 28.27
C VAL A 3 -58.80 -23.28 27.00
N ILE A 4 -57.52 -23.70 26.88
CA ILE A 4 -56.99 -25.01 26.44
C ILE A 4 -57.10 -25.44 24.96
N GLY A 5 -55.98 -25.96 24.43
CA GLY A 5 -55.99 -26.84 23.26
C GLY A 5 -54.62 -27.34 22.76
N CYS A 6 -53.81 -27.95 23.62
CA CYS A 6 -52.70 -28.82 23.16
C CYS A 6 -53.24 -30.02 22.36
N PHE A 7 -52.58 -30.42 21.27
CA PHE A 7 -52.43 -31.85 20.95
C PHE A 7 -51.15 -32.17 20.18
N PHE A 8 -50.38 -33.07 20.79
CA PHE A 8 -49.23 -33.81 20.30
C PHE A 8 -49.60 -34.81 19.18
N SER A 9 -48.71 -35.04 18.21
CA SER A 9 -48.34 -36.38 17.69
C SER A 9 -47.22 -36.23 16.63
N ARG A 10 -45.94 -36.47 16.93
CA ARG A 10 -45.18 -37.74 16.86
C ARG A 10 -45.31 -38.56 15.56
N ARG A 11 -44.14 -38.76 14.91
CA ARG A 11 -43.68 -39.74 13.88
C ARG A 11 -43.15 -39.00 12.64
N SER A 12 -42.02 -39.32 12.01
CA SER A 12 -41.15 -40.49 12.06
C SER A 12 -39.75 -40.11 11.56
N LEU A 13 -38.74 -40.79 12.09
CA LEU A 13 -37.37 -40.83 11.60
C LEU A 13 -37.29 -41.51 10.22
N SER A 14 -36.50 -40.95 9.32
CA SER A 14 -35.77 -41.64 8.24
C SER A 14 -34.69 -40.67 7.72
N ALA A 15 -33.46 -40.70 8.23
CA ALA A 15 -32.40 -41.61 7.80
C ALA A 15 -32.16 -41.56 6.27
N PHE A 16 -31.48 -40.51 5.81
CA PHE A 16 -30.85 -40.50 4.49
C PHE A 16 -29.36 -40.85 4.66
N PRO A 17 -28.86 -41.93 4.04
CA PRO A 17 -27.49 -42.38 4.26
C PRO A 17 -26.49 -41.46 3.55
N ILE A 18 -25.53 -40.99 4.34
CA ILE A 18 -24.32 -40.31 3.93
C ILE A 18 -23.45 -41.32 3.17
N LEU A 19 -23.36 -41.18 1.85
CA LEU A 19 -22.37 -41.88 1.04
C LEU A 19 -21.04 -41.09 1.10
N PRO A 20 -19.91 -41.74 1.45
CA PRO A 20 -18.61 -41.08 1.47
C PRO A 20 -18.11 -40.83 0.05
N PRO A 21 -17.45 -39.70 -0.24
CA PRO A 21 -16.77 -39.52 -1.51
C PRO A 21 -15.62 -40.51 -1.63
N ARG A 22 -15.73 -41.39 -2.64
CA ARG A 22 -14.72 -42.36 -3.08
C ARG A 22 -13.35 -41.68 -3.21
N SER A 23 -12.38 -42.18 -2.44
CA SER A 23 -10.97 -41.83 -2.58
C SER A 23 -10.45 -42.31 -3.93
N ARG A 24 -10.30 -41.38 -4.87
CA ARG A 24 -9.64 -41.65 -6.15
C ARG A 24 -8.14 -41.79 -5.87
N ARG A 25 -7.67 -43.03 -5.70
CA ARG A 25 -6.23 -43.38 -5.71
C ARG A 25 -5.60 -42.77 -6.96
N ARG A 26 -4.88 -41.65 -6.81
CA ARG A 26 -3.95 -41.19 -7.83
C ARG A 26 -2.71 -42.07 -7.69
N SER A 27 -2.54 -42.96 -8.66
CA SER A 27 -1.30 -43.68 -8.89
C SER A 27 -0.17 -42.66 -8.99
N PHE A 28 0.81 -42.76 -8.08
CA PHE A 28 2.10 -42.10 -8.23
C PHE A 28 2.77 -42.68 -9.47
N GLN A 29 2.72 -41.93 -10.58
CA GLN A 29 3.62 -42.14 -11.70
C GLN A 29 4.85 -41.26 -11.44
N SER A 30 5.97 -41.92 -11.20
CA SER A 30 7.31 -41.33 -11.14
C SER A 30 7.61 -40.54 -12.42
N PRO A 31 8.04 -39.27 -12.36
CA PRO A 31 8.63 -38.63 -13.52
C PRO A 31 10.02 -39.23 -13.73
N SER A 32 10.22 -39.84 -14.89
CA SER A 32 11.51 -40.29 -15.41
C SER A 32 12.51 -39.13 -15.44
N LEU A 33 13.68 -39.36 -14.84
CA LEU A 33 14.87 -38.52 -14.95
C LEU A 33 15.23 -38.34 -16.44
N VAL A 34 15.06 -37.14 -16.97
CA VAL A 34 15.67 -36.72 -18.23
C VAL A 34 17.00 -36.05 -17.86
N PRO A 35 18.16 -36.48 -18.41
CA PRO A 35 19.43 -35.84 -18.11
C PRO A 35 19.45 -34.42 -18.69
N LEU A 36 19.68 -33.44 -17.81
CA LEU A 36 19.89 -32.05 -18.16
C LEU A 36 21.24 -31.93 -18.89
N MET A 37 21.23 -31.79 -20.22
CA MET A 37 22.40 -31.37 -20.97
C MET A 37 22.64 -29.89 -20.73
N MET A 38 23.71 -29.59 -20.02
CA MET A 38 24.17 -28.25 -19.67
C MET A 38 25.01 -27.73 -20.84
N SER A 39 24.40 -26.96 -21.75
CA SER A 39 25.13 -26.19 -22.76
C SER A 39 25.23 -24.74 -22.30
N SER A 40 26.41 -24.37 -21.83
CA SER A 40 26.82 -23.00 -21.53
C SER A 40 26.98 -22.18 -22.81
N SER A 41 26.27 -21.06 -22.92
CA SER A 41 26.65 -19.93 -23.79
C SER A 41 26.09 -18.63 -23.19
N PRO A 42 26.93 -17.60 -22.97
CA PRO A 42 26.51 -16.36 -22.33
C PRO A 42 26.04 -15.37 -23.41
N SER A 43 24.74 -15.19 -23.53
CA SER A 43 24.17 -14.09 -24.32
C SER A 43 22.77 -13.75 -23.82
N SER A 44 22.68 -13.20 -22.60
CA SER A 44 21.43 -12.59 -22.13
C SER A 44 21.36 -11.15 -22.61
N ALA A 45 20.83 -10.99 -23.82
CA ALA A 45 19.98 -9.85 -24.14
C ALA A 45 18.99 -9.65 -22.99
N GLN A 46 18.79 -8.41 -22.56
CA GLN A 46 17.79 -8.04 -21.57
C GLN A 46 16.42 -8.58 -22.02
N GLU A 47 15.99 -9.72 -21.47
CA GLU A 47 14.61 -10.15 -21.52
C GLU A 47 13.80 -9.17 -20.67
N ALA A 48 13.35 -8.10 -21.33
CA ALA A 48 12.39 -7.19 -20.76
C ALA A 48 11.17 -7.99 -20.31
N TYR A 49 10.84 -7.88 -19.03
CA TYR A 49 9.70 -8.47 -18.37
C TYR A 49 8.46 -8.55 -19.30
N LYS A 50 8.09 -9.78 -19.70
CA LYS A 50 6.91 -10.12 -20.51
C LYS A 50 5.67 -10.36 -19.66
N GLY A 51 5.53 -9.69 -18.52
CA GLY A 51 4.28 -9.75 -17.76
C GLY A 51 3.16 -8.95 -18.43
N PRO A 52 1.93 -9.06 -17.93
CA PRO A 52 0.82 -8.22 -18.37
C PRO A 52 1.22 -6.75 -18.17
N ARG A 53 1.37 -6.01 -19.28
CA ARG A 53 1.64 -4.58 -19.19
C ARG A 53 0.45 -3.94 -18.48
N PRO A 54 0.67 -3.14 -17.42
CA PRO A 54 -0.42 -2.39 -16.82
C PRO A 54 -1.08 -1.58 -17.93
N ARG A 55 -2.42 -1.65 -18.02
CA ARG A 55 -3.18 -0.82 -18.97
C ARG A 55 -2.83 0.63 -18.65
N ARG A 56 -2.08 1.27 -19.55
CA ARG A 56 -1.76 2.69 -19.44
C ARG A 56 -3.05 3.48 -19.64
N ASP A 57 -3.55 4.06 -18.55
CA ASP A 57 -4.64 5.02 -18.63
C ASP A 57 -4.04 6.37 -18.98
N LEU A 58 -3.99 6.67 -20.29
CA LEU A 58 -3.42 7.90 -20.82
C LEU A 58 -4.04 9.15 -20.20
N VAL A 59 -5.33 9.08 -19.82
CA VAL A 59 -6.03 10.20 -19.17
C VAL A 59 -5.54 10.35 -17.74
N GLY A 60 -5.41 9.25 -16.99
CA GLY A 60 -4.88 9.26 -15.64
C GLY A 60 -3.45 9.80 -15.57
N ASP A 61 -2.58 9.36 -16.49
CA ASP A 61 -1.19 9.79 -16.56
C ASP A 61 -1.08 11.30 -16.88
N TRP A 62 -1.91 11.79 -17.81
CA TRP A 62 -1.96 13.22 -18.15
C TRP A 62 -2.50 14.08 -17.00
N VAL A 63 -3.56 13.63 -16.31
CA VAL A 63 -4.15 14.31 -15.15
C VAL A 63 -3.16 14.37 -13.98
N SER A 64 -2.43 13.29 -13.72
CA SER A 64 -1.39 13.24 -12.68
C SER A 64 -0.28 14.26 -12.96
N SER A 65 0.21 14.29 -14.20
CA SER A 65 1.24 15.24 -14.63
C SER A 65 0.77 16.70 -14.53
N ASN A 66 -0.50 16.96 -14.84
CA ASN A 66 -1.10 18.29 -14.85
C ASN A 66 -2.03 18.57 -13.66
N ASN A 67 -1.76 17.95 -12.50
CA ASN A 67 -2.67 18.01 -11.34
C ASN A 67 -3.03 19.45 -10.94
N GLY A 68 -2.08 20.40 -11.02
CA GLY A 68 -2.35 21.81 -10.74
C GLY A 68 -3.33 22.47 -11.72
N LEU A 69 -3.27 22.13 -13.01
CA LEU A 69 -4.17 22.65 -14.05
C LEU A 69 -5.56 22.03 -13.95
N VAL A 70 -5.65 20.71 -13.81
CA VAL A 70 -6.93 20.01 -13.63
C VAL A 70 -7.68 20.56 -12.43
N ARG A 71 -6.94 20.89 -11.37
CA ARG A 71 -7.50 21.40 -10.14
C ARG A 71 -7.98 22.86 -10.20
N SER A 72 -7.36 23.68 -11.05
CA SER A 72 -7.72 25.07 -11.28
C SER A 72 -8.70 25.26 -12.45
N LEU A 73 -8.94 24.21 -13.24
CA LEU A 73 -9.84 24.19 -14.39
C LEU A 73 -11.25 24.75 -14.07
N PRO A 74 -11.91 24.36 -12.95
CA PRO A 74 -13.21 24.94 -12.59
C PRO A 74 -13.15 26.44 -12.28
N ILE A 75 -12.01 26.94 -11.77
CA ILE A 75 -11.81 28.37 -11.52
C ILE A 75 -11.69 29.13 -12.84
N TYR A 76 -10.91 28.60 -13.79
CA TYR A 76 -10.77 29.22 -15.11
C TYR A 76 -12.08 29.25 -15.88
N ILE A 77 -12.81 28.13 -15.92
CA ILE A 77 -14.14 28.06 -16.55
C ILE A 77 -15.13 28.97 -15.85
N GLY A 78 -15.18 28.93 -14.51
CA GLY A 78 -16.07 29.78 -13.71
C GLY A 78 -15.79 31.26 -13.92
N GLY A 79 -14.52 31.66 -13.84
CA GLY A 79 -14.08 33.05 -14.05
C GLY A 79 -14.31 33.53 -15.49
N LEU A 80 -13.98 32.74 -16.50
CA LEU A 80 -14.24 33.07 -17.90
C LEU A 80 -15.75 33.20 -18.16
N SER A 81 -16.57 32.29 -17.63
CA SER A 81 -18.02 32.37 -17.74
C SER A 81 -18.58 33.63 -17.06
N LEU A 82 -18.06 34.02 -15.90
CA LEU A 82 -18.46 35.26 -15.21
C LEU A 82 -18.11 36.47 -16.06
N LEU A 83 -16.89 36.51 -16.60
CA LEU A 83 -16.40 37.57 -17.47
C LEU A 83 -17.27 37.70 -18.72
N VAL A 84 -17.59 36.59 -19.38
CA VAL A 84 -18.44 36.58 -20.58
C VAL A 84 -19.84 37.12 -20.28
N VAL A 85 -20.46 36.74 -19.15
CA VAL A 85 -21.76 37.28 -18.76
C VAL A 85 -21.69 38.78 -18.48
N LEU A 86 -20.67 39.24 -17.74
CA LEU A 86 -20.48 40.66 -17.46
C LEU A 86 -20.22 41.47 -18.72
N LEU A 87 -19.42 40.96 -19.66
CA LEU A 87 -19.15 41.60 -20.95
C LEU A 87 -20.41 41.62 -21.84
N ASN A 88 -21.11 40.50 -21.95
CA ASN A 88 -22.38 40.41 -22.68
C ASN A 88 -23.36 41.48 -22.18
N ARG A 89 -23.39 41.69 -20.86
CA ARG A 89 -24.25 42.68 -20.22
C ARG A 89 -23.75 44.13 -20.36
N ALA A 90 -22.43 44.34 -20.27
CA ALA A 90 -21.82 45.66 -20.45
C ALA A 90 -21.99 46.18 -21.88
N PHE A 91 -21.78 45.33 -22.89
CA PHE A 91 -21.98 45.70 -24.30
C PHE A 91 -23.46 45.79 -24.70
N SER A 92 -24.35 45.05 -24.02
CA SER A 92 -25.80 45.17 -24.28
C SER A 92 -26.43 46.45 -23.69
N GLY A 93 -25.74 47.20 -22.82
CA GLY A 93 -26.16 48.54 -22.38
C GLY A 93 -27.44 48.60 -21.54
N ILE A 94 -27.90 47.48 -20.96
CA ILE A 94 -29.17 47.37 -20.24
C ILE A 94 -28.95 47.49 -18.73
N ALA A 95 -29.55 48.49 -18.09
CA ALA A 95 -29.55 48.71 -16.64
C ALA A 95 -30.11 47.49 -15.88
N LEU A 96 -29.72 47.29 -14.61
CA LEU A 96 -30.04 46.14 -13.76
C LEU A 96 -31.55 45.82 -13.64
N VAL A 97 -32.45 46.70 -14.10
CA VAL A 97 -33.88 46.73 -13.75
C VAL A 97 -34.85 46.47 -14.92
N THR A 98 -34.45 46.32 -16.17
CA THR A 98 -35.46 46.18 -17.25
C THR A 98 -35.76 44.72 -17.60
N ASP A 99 -36.93 44.28 -17.12
CA ASP A 99 -37.71 43.08 -17.42
C ASP A 99 -37.12 41.71 -17.09
N ALA A 100 -37.38 41.29 -15.84
CA ALA A 100 -37.29 39.91 -15.34
C ALA A 100 -38.12 38.87 -16.14
N SER A 101 -38.79 39.28 -17.22
CA SER A 101 -39.67 38.45 -18.04
C SER A 101 -39.03 37.90 -19.32
N SER A 102 -37.85 38.38 -19.72
CA SER A 102 -37.17 37.89 -20.94
C SER A 102 -36.44 36.56 -20.69
N SER A 103 -36.41 35.69 -21.72
CA SER A 103 -35.64 34.43 -21.69
C SER A 103 -34.14 34.66 -21.47
N GLN A 104 -33.62 35.82 -21.90
CA GLN A 104 -32.25 36.26 -21.71
C GLN A 104 -31.91 36.45 -20.21
N SER A 105 -32.80 37.08 -19.43
CA SER A 105 -32.61 37.26 -17.99
C SER A 105 -32.51 35.91 -17.24
N ARG A 106 -33.34 34.93 -17.64
CA ARG A 106 -33.33 33.59 -17.04
C ARG A 106 -32.02 32.85 -17.32
N ALA A 107 -31.53 32.92 -18.56
CA ALA A 107 -30.27 32.31 -18.96
C ALA A 107 -29.07 32.95 -18.24
N ASP A 108 -29.07 34.27 -18.07
CA ASP A 108 -28.01 34.99 -17.35
C ASP A 108 -27.94 34.58 -15.88
N ILE A 109 -29.08 34.47 -15.18
CA ILE A 109 -29.12 34.02 -13.77
C ILE A 109 -28.59 32.59 -13.64
N LEU A 110 -29.00 31.68 -14.54
CA LEU A 110 -28.49 30.31 -14.54
C LEU A 110 -26.97 30.28 -14.77
N THR A 111 -26.48 31.07 -15.73
CA THR A 111 -25.05 31.13 -16.06
C THR A 111 -24.23 31.73 -14.92
N LEU A 112 -24.72 32.79 -14.26
CA LEU A 112 -24.10 33.35 -13.06
C LEU A 112 -24.04 32.32 -11.93
N SER A 113 -25.15 31.62 -11.67
CA SER A 113 -25.19 30.59 -10.62
C SER A 113 -24.20 29.46 -10.88
N LEU A 114 -24.07 29.02 -12.15
CA LEU A 114 -23.15 27.97 -12.56
C LEU A 114 -21.69 28.43 -12.49
N SER A 115 -21.42 29.66 -12.91
CA SER A 115 -20.10 30.29 -12.83
C SER A 115 -19.61 30.37 -11.37
N VAL A 116 -20.47 30.85 -10.45
CA VAL A 116 -20.16 30.92 -9.01
C VAL A 116 -19.94 29.52 -8.42
N THR A 117 -20.76 28.54 -8.80
CA THR A 117 -20.61 27.14 -8.34
C THR A 117 -19.30 26.53 -8.81
N ASN A 118 -18.90 26.75 -10.06
CA ASN A 118 -17.61 26.28 -10.60
C ASN A 118 -16.42 26.95 -9.91
N LEU A 119 -16.53 28.24 -9.59
CA LEU A 119 -15.48 28.97 -8.88
C LEU A 119 -15.32 28.44 -7.44
N LEU A 120 -16.42 28.21 -6.72
CA LEU A 120 -16.39 27.60 -5.39
C LEU A 120 -15.82 26.18 -5.43
N THR A 121 -16.24 25.38 -6.41
CA THR A 121 -15.72 24.01 -6.60
C THR A 121 -14.22 24.03 -6.83
N GLY A 122 -13.72 24.93 -7.68
CA GLY A 122 -12.30 25.08 -7.93
C GLY A 122 -11.52 25.55 -6.70
N LEU A 123 -12.08 26.44 -5.89
CA LEU A 123 -11.49 26.85 -4.61
C LEU A 123 -11.42 25.69 -3.60
N VAL A 124 -12.49 24.91 -3.46
CA VAL A 124 -12.51 23.69 -2.62
C VAL A 124 -11.43 22.71 -3.10
N TRP A 125 -11.33 22.52 -4.41
CA TRP A 125 -10.31 21.69 -5.00
C TRP A 125 -8.91 22.22 -4.65
N LEU A 126 -8.61 23.50 -4.84
CA LEU A 126 -7.32 24.08 -4.44
C LEU A 126 -7.04 24.02 -2.93
N SER A 127 -8.07 24.01 -2.09
CA SER A 127 -7.93 23.92 -0.63
C SER A 127 -7.41 22.54 -0.20
N ILE A 128 -7.80 21.46 -0.89
CA ILE A 128 -7.47 20.07 -0.51
C ILE A 128 -6.15 19.63 -1.17
N ARG A 129 -5.09 20.44 -1.18
CA ARG A 129 -3.80 20.01 -1.73
C ARG A 129 -3.23 18.85 -0.90
N PRO A 130 -2.96 17.67 -1.50
CA PRO A 130 -2.27 16.60 -0.79
C PRO A 130 -0.91 17.13 -0.34
N LYS A 131 -0.67 17.09 0.97
CA LYS A 131 0.60 17.51 1.55
C LYS A 131 1.65 16.47 1.18
N TYR A 132 2.64 16.88 0.40
CA TYR A 132 3.76 16.00 0.09
C TYR A 132 4.58 15.77 1.35
N VAL A 133 4.76 14.50 1.73
CA VAL A 133 5.64 14.14 2.85
C VAL A 133 7.04 13.99 2.28
N SER A 134 7.96 14.84 2.74
CA SER A 134 9.36 14.76 2.33
C SER A 134 10.02 13.51 2.91
N PRO A 135 10.85 12.80 2.13
CA PRO A 135 11.65 11.70 2.66
C PRO A 135 12.63 12.20 3.72
N VAL A 136 12.75 11.45 4.81
CA VAL A 136 13.68 11.75 5.90
C VAL A 136 14.93 10.88 5.73
N ILE A 137 16.11 11.49 5.62
CA ILE A 137 17.38 10.75 5.50
C ILE A 137 17.56 9.89 6.77
N PRO A 138 17.58 8.55 6.68
CA PRO A 138 17.66 7.70 7.87
C PRO A 138 18.98 7.94 8.63
N CYS A 139 18.91 8.16 9.94
CA CYS A 139 20.05 8.38 10.81
C CYS A 139 20.46 7.04 11.41
N GLY A 140 21.52 6.44 10.87
CA GLY A 140 22.02 5.16 11.36
C GLY A 140 23.23 4.67 10.59
N VAL A 141 23.61 3.43 10.88
CA VAL A 141 24.75 2.75 10.26
C VAL A 141 24.21 1.81 9.18
N GLU A 142 24.78 1.86 7.97
CA GLU A 142 24.52 0.86 6.95
C GLU A 142 25.10 -0.47 7.40
N CYS A 143 24.26 -1.49 7.49
CA CYS A 143 24.67 -2.82 7.93
C CYS A 143 24.06 -3.88 7.03
N MET A 144 24.88 -4.90 6.77
CA MET A 144 24.50 -6.12 6.07
C MET A 144 24.96 -7.29 6.92
N ARG A 145 24.03 -7.85 7.71
CA ARG A 145 24.26 -9.05 8.52
C ARG A 145 23.37 -10.15 8.00
N ILE A 146 24.00 -11.23 7.58
CA ILE A 146 23.35 -12.44 7.10
C ILE A 146 23.90 -13.58 7.94
N ASN A 147 23.02 -14.46 8.42
CA ASN A 147 23.48 -15.63 9.15
C ASN A 147 24.27 -16.55 8.18
N SER A 148 25.45 -17.01 8.60
CA SER A 148 26.37 -17.87 7.83
C SER A 148 25.83 -19.29 7.58
N ASP A 149 24.74 -19.67 8.24
CA ASP A 149 24.14 -21.01 8.12
C ASP A 149 23.34 -21.23 6.82
N ILE A 150 23.25 -20.21 5.97
CA ILE A 150 22.42 -20.20 4.76
C ILE A 150 23.26 -20.50 3.51
N ALA A 151 22.72 -21.26 2.57
CA ALA A 151 23.36 -21.53 1.28
C ALA A 151 23.62 -20.24 0.48
N ASP A 152 24.76 -20.17 -0.21
CA ASP A 152 25.19 -18.98 -0.98
C ASP A 152 24.15 -18.48 -2.00
N LEU A 153 23.37 -19.39 -2.58
CA LEU A 153 22.26 -19.04 -3.47
C LEU A 153 21.20 -18.20 -2.75
N ALA A 154 20.80 -18.58 -1.54
CA ALA A 154 19.78 -17.86 -0.79
C ALA A 154 20.30 -16.49 -0.29
N ILE A 155 21.61 -16.36 -0.06
CA ILE A 155 22.24 -15.06 0.19
C ILE A 155 22.10 -14.13 -1.02
N HIS A 156 22.30 -14.66 -2.23
CA HIS A 156 22.13 -13.91 -3.47
C HIS A 156 20.69 -13.48 -3.68
N GLU A 157 19.73 -14.39 -3.48
CA GLU A 157 18.29 -14.08 -3.56
C GLU A 157 17.86 -13.03 -2.53
N MET A 158 18.34 -13.12 -1.28
CA MET A 158 18.04 -12.13 -0.25
C MET A 158 18.61 -10.75 -0.59
N ARG A 159 19.82 -10.69 -1.16
CA ARG A 159 20.41 -9.45 -1.66
C ARG A 159 19.60 -8.88 -2.82
N TRP A 160 19.20 -9.72 -3.77
CA TRP A 160 18.36 -9.32 -4.90
C TRP A 160 17.00 -8.77 -4.44
N VAL A 161 16.36 -9.40 -3.44
CA VAL A 161 15.12 -8.92 -2.84
C VAL A 161 15.31 -7.56 -2.19
N TRP A 162 16.41 -7.37 -1.45
CA TRP A 162 16.75 -6.08 -0.84
C TRP A 162 16.97 -4.97 -1.88
N GLU A 163 17.77 -5.24 -2.91
CA GLU A 163 18.05 -4.28 -3.99
C GLU A 163 16.76 -3.94 -4.78
N SER A 164 15.92 -4.94 -5.02
CA SER A 164 14.61 -4.74 -5.66
C SER A 164 13.70 -3.87 -4.80
N LEU A 165 13.58 -4.15 -3.51
CA LEU A 165 12.75 -3.37 -2.58
C LEU A 165 13.25 -1.94 -2.43
N SER A 166 14.54 -1.74 -2.23
CA SER A 166 15.13 -0.41 -2.01
C SER A 166 15.13 0.46 -3.28
N SER A 167 15.17 -0.14 -4.47
CA SER A 167 15.07 0.60 -5.74
C SER A 167 13.64 0.94 -6.16
N THR A 168 12.66 0.12 -5.76
CA THR A 168 11.25 0.31 -6.15
C THR A 168 10.39 1.00 -5.10
N THR A 169 10.78 0.96 -3.83
CA THR A 169 9.99 1.48 -2.70
C THR A 169 10.78 2.46 -1.83
N CYS A 170 10.11 3.06 -0.84
CA CYS A 170 10.75 3.88 0.19
C CYS A 170 11.45 3.05 1.30
N CYS A 171 11.74 1.77 1.04
CA CYS A 171 12.39 0.87 1.99
C CYS A 171 13.85 1.27 2.22
N ARG A 172 14.23 1.42 3.50
CA ARG A 172 15.59 1.77 3.95
C ARG A 172 16.17 0.80 4.98
N SER A 173 15.36 -0.11 5.52
CA SER A 173 15.80 -1.12 6.46
C SER A 173 14.96 -2.38 6.28
N LEU A 174 15.58 -3.55 6.22
CA LEU A 174 14.92 -4.84 6.10
C LEU A 174 15.49 -5.80 7.13
N VAL A 175 14.62 -6.39 7.93
CA VAL A 175 14.98 -7.39 8.93
C VAL A 175 14.07 -8.60 8.79
N VAL A 176 14.65 -9.79 8.64
CA VAL A 176 13.92 -11.06 8.52
C VAL A 176 14.33 -11.97 9.67
N ILE A 177 13.33 -12.40 10.43
CA ILE A 177 13.48 -13.24 11.61
C ILE A 177 12.65 -14.48 11.39
N TYR A 178 13.23 -15.65 11.69
CA TYR A 178 12.52 -16.91 11.61
C TYR A 178 13.03 -17.86 12.70
N GLY A 179 12.15 -18.65 13.31
CA GLY A 179 12.53 -19.69 14.27
C GLY A 179 13.34 -19.22 15.49
N GLY A 180 13.27 -17.94 15.87
CA GLY A 180 14.03 -17.39 17.00
C GLY A 180 15.42 -16.83 16.64
N ASN A 181 15.83 -16.89 15.37
CA ASN A 181 17.10 -16.34 14.89
C ASN A 181 16.86 -15.22 13.87
N CYS A 182 17.76 -14.24 13.85
CA CYS A 182 17.78 -13.20 12.82
C CYS A 182 18.54 -13.76 11.61
N PHE A 183 17.83 -13.94 10.49
CA PHE A 183 18.43 -14.47 9.27
C PHE A 183 19.05 -13.37 8.42
N LEU A 184 18.40 -12.21 8.39
CA LEU A 184 18.74 -11.09 7.53
C LEU A 184 18.53 -9.78 8.27
N GLN A 185 19.54 -8.94 8.33
CA GLN A 185 19.42 -7.54 8.72
C GLN A 185 20.24 -6.73 7.71
N ILE A 186 19.54 -6.04 6.79
CA ILE A 186 20.15 -5.24 5.73
C ILE A 186 19.58 -3.82 5.75
N GLY A 187 20.44 -2.84 5.45
CA GLY A 187 20.07 -1.45 5.26
C GLY A 187 20.54 -0.59 6.41
N ILE A 188 19.81 0.49 6.69
CA ILE A 188 20.18 1.42 7.76
C ILE A 188 19.57 0.91 9.06
N ALA A 189 20.42 0.66 10.05
CA ALA A 189 20.04 0.22 11.39
C ALA A 189 20.45 1.28 12.42
N ALA A 190 19.80 1.25 13.59
CA ALA A 190 20.22 2.10 14.70
C ALA A 190 21.66 1.78 15.10
N GLU A 191 22.43 2.82 15.42
CA GLU A 191 23.77 2.66 15.99
C GLU A 191 23.68 2.01 17.38
N SER A 192 24.52 1.03 17.64
CA SER A 192 24.57 0.37 18.94
C SER A 192 25.12 1.34 19.99
N GLN A 193 24.55 1.32 21.21
CA GLN A 193 25.08 2.12 22.33
C GLN A 193 26.45 1.63 22.82
N ASN A 194 26.86 0.42 22.43
CA ASN A 194 28.06 -0.24 22.94
C ASN A 194 29.29 0.00 22.07
N GLU A 195 29.13 0.19 20.75
CA GLU A 195 30.22 0.40 19.81
C GLU A 195 29.81 1.40 18.71
N ILE A 196 30.60 2.48 18.56
CA ILE A 196 30.42 3.53 17.56
C ILE A 196 30.62 2.91 16.16
N GLY A 197 29.65 3.11 15.27
CA GLY A 197 29.69 2.57 13.91
C GLY A 197 29.31 1.10 13.75
N VAL A 198 28.75 0.46 14.79
CA VAL A 198 28.25 -0.93 14.71
C VAL A 198 26.74 -0.91 14.85
N ALA A 199 25.99 -1.51 13.91
CA ALA A 199 24.53 -1.59 14.04
C ALA A 199 24.11 -2.37 15.28
N MET A 200 23.01 -1.94 15.89
CA MET A 200 22.39 -2.66 16.98
C MET A 200 22.01 -4.08 16.53
N VAL A 201 22.45 -5.09 17.28
CA VAL A 201 22.09 -6.49 17.05
C VAL A 201 20.63 -6.68 17.42
N VAL A 202 19.87 -7.36 16.55
CA VAL A 202 18.45 -7.66 16.78
C VAL A 202 18.35 -8.72 17.89
N ASP A 203 17.88 -8.30 19.06
CA ASP A 203 17.53 -9.20 20.15
C ASP A 203 16.18 -9.86 19.85
N VAL A 204 16.25 -11.02 19.17
CA VAL A 204 15.08 -11.73 18.65
C VAL A 204 14.11 -12.13 19.76
N HIS A 205 14.62 -12.45 20.96
CA HIS A 205 13.78 -12.84 22.08
C HIS A 205 12.93 -11.67 22.61
N LYS A 206 13.51 -10.48 22.74
CA LYS A 206 12.76 -9.27 23.13
C LYS A 206 11.75 -8.84 22.08
N LEU A 207 12.09 -9.02 20.80
CA LEU A 207 11.23 -8.68 19.68
C LEU A 207 10.02 -9.63 19.58
N LEU A 208 10.25 -10.94 19.72
CA LEU A 208 9.17 -11.94 19.75
C LEU A 208 8.31 -11.83 21.01
N GLN A 209 8.85 -11.33 22.11
CA GLN A 209 8.09 -11.01 23.33
C GLN A 209 7.23 -9.74 23.18
N GLY A 210 7.53 -8.88 22.19
CA GLY A 210 6.77 -7.69 21.86
C GLY A 210 5.32 -7.99 21.52
N SER A 211 4.42 -7.16 22.04
CA SER A 211 2.97 -7.30 21.82
C SER A 211 2.61 -7.16 20.34
N LEU A 212 3.37 -6.34 19.60
CA LEU A 212 3.15 -6.03 18.20
C LEU A 212 3.48 -7.24 17.31
N CYS A 213 4.68 -7.81 17.47
CA CYS A 213 5.13 -8.94 16.67
C CYS A 213 4.32 -10.21 16.98
N ARG A 214 4.02 -10.45 18.26
CA ARG A 214 3.16 -11.57 18.67
C ARG A 214 1.75 -11.47 18.08
N SER A 215 1.18 -10.27 18.06
CA SER A 215 -0.14 -10.05 17.46
C SER A 215 -0.11 -10.21 15.93
N ALA A 216 0.95 -9.75 15.26
CA ALA A 216 1.11 -9.92 13.82
C ALA A 216 1.24 -11.39 13.42
N ILE A 217 2.09 -12.16 14.12
CA ILE A 217 2.27 -13.60 13.89
C ILE A 217 0.98 -14.37 14.21
N GLY A 218 0.35 -14.10 15.36
CA GLY A 218 -0.90 -14.79 15.75
C GLY A 218 -2.10 -14.45 14.86
N SER A 219 -2.12 -13.26 14.27
CA SER A 219 -3.15 -12.84 13.29
C SER A 219 -2.92 -13.45 11.91
N GLY A 220 -1.66 -13.80 11.58
CA GLY A 220 -1.26 -14.24 10.23
C GLY A 220 -1.47 -13.18 9.15
N LYS A 221 -1.68 -11.91 9.55
CA LYS A 221 -1.94 -10.78 8.65
C LYS A 221 -0.81 -9.78 8.75
N GLN A 222 -0.49 -9.18 7.60
CA GLN A 222 0.42 -8.06 7.53
C GLN A 222 -0.09 -6.90 8.40
N SER A 223 0.79 -6.31 9.20
CA SER A 223 0.50 -5.12 10.01
C SER A 223 1.28 -3.94 9.47
N TYR A 224 0.57 -2.93 8.99
CA TYR A 224 1.16 -1.72 8.44
C TYR A 224 1.09 -0.55 9.42
N LEU A 225 2.25 -0.04 9.81
CA LEU A 225 2.42 1.13 10.67
C LEU A 225 2.77 2.34 9.80
N ALA A 226 1.75 3.13 9.47
CA ALA A 226 1.86 4.30 8.62
C ALA A 226 2.74 5.43 9.21
N ASN A 227 2.75 5.57 10.53
CA ASN A 227 3.57 6.54 11.25
C ASN A 227 4.08 5.92 12.55
N LEU A 228 5.35 5.51 12.56
CA LEU A 228 5.98 4.88 13.71
C LEU A 228 6.16 5.85 14.88
N SER A 229 6.29 7.16 14.63
CA SER A 229 6.46 8.16 15.69
C SER A 229 5.22 8.31 16.57
N LEU A 230 4.04 7.99 16.05
CA LEU A 230 2.77 8.05 16.79
C LEU A 230 2.43 6.74 17.49
N TYR A 231 3.21 5.68 17.26
CA TYR A 231 2.91 4.36 17.79
C TYR A 231 3.62 4.15 19.15
N PRO A 232 2.89 3.89 20.24
CA PRO A 232 3.49 3.76 21.58
C PRO A 232 4.41 2.54 21.71
N GLY A 233 4.18 1.49 20.90
CA GLY A 233 5.02 0.28 20.86
C GLY A 233 6.27 0.42 19.98
N ARG A 234 6.65 1.63 19.55
CA ARG A 234 7.87 1.87 18.78
C ARG A 234 9.14 1.40 19.52
N SER A 235 9.12 1.46 20.85
CA SER A 235 10.21 0.96 21.70
C SER A 235 10.48 -0.54 21.55
N GLU A 236 9.52 -1.32 21.02
CA GLU A 236 9.70 -2.74 20.70
C GLU A 236 10.60 -2.97 19.47
N LEU A 237 10.91 -1.91 18.71
CA LEU A 237 11.75 -1.96 17.50
C LEU A 237 13.04 -1.10 17.64
N PRO A 238 13.90 -1.36 18.64
CA PRO A 238 15.07 -0.53 18.91
C PRO A 238 16.20 -0.63 17.87
N PHE A 239 16.16 -1.67 17.01
CA PHE A 239 17.16 -1.89 15.96
C PHE A 239 16.92 -1.05 14.70
N LEU A 240 15.72 -0.47 14.54
CA LEU A 240 15.41 0.44 13.46
C LEU A 240 15.93 1.85 13.77
N PRO A 241 16.36 2.63 12.77
CA PRO A 241 16.78 4.01 12.94
C PRO A 241 15.75 4.85 13.70
N SER A 242 16.22 5.78 14.51
CA SER A 242 15.38 6.65 15.34
C SER A 242 14.48 7.61 14.53
N ASN A 243 14.69 7.70 13.22
CA ASN A 243 13.89 8.51 12.33
C ASN A 243 13.14 7.71 11.26
N THR A 244 13.01 6.39 11.46
CA THR A 244 12.12 5.53 10.66
C THR A 244 10.70 6.05 10.76
N GLN A 245 10.05 6.26 9.61
CA GLN A 245 8.74 6.89 9.53
C GLN A 245 7.60 5.87 9.41
N SER A 246 7.80 4.82 8.61
CA SER A 246 6.78 3.77 8.41
C SER A 246 7.39 2.39 8.51
N VAL A 247 6.59 1.40 8.91
CA VAL A 247 7.04 0.01 9.07
C VAL A 247 5.97 -0.94 8.56
N ILE A 248 6.37 -1.94 7.79
CA ILE A 248 5.55 -3.11 7.46
C ILE A 248 6.05 -4.30 8.29
N LEU A 249 5.12 -5.00 8.92
CA LEU A 249 5.35 -6.26 9.60
C LEU A 249 4.64 -7.36 8.82
N GLN A 250 5.41 -8.20 8.15
CA GLN A 250 4.91 -9.33 7.38
C GLN A 250 5.17 -10.64 8.14
N PRO A 251 4.14 -11.34 8.64
CA PRO A 251 4.35 -12.65 9.25
C PRO A 251 4.79 -13.68 8.19
N LEU A 252 5.79 -14.49 8.53
CA LEU A 252 6.32 -15.58 7.71
C LEU A 252 5.95 -16.91 8.37
N GLY A 253 4.71 -17.37 8.11
CA GLY A 253 4.14 -18.53 8.79
C GLY A 253 3.99 -18.31 10.30
N ASP A 254 4.05 -19.40 11.06
CA ASP A 254 3.74 -19.38 12.51
C ASP A 254 4.94 -18.96 13.39
N ARG A 255 6.15 -18.90 12.82
CA ARG A 255 7.40 -18.71 13.60
C ARG A 255 8.34 -17.64 13.03
N GLY A 256 7.90 -16.87 12.05
CA GLY A 256 8.72 -15.86 11.40
C GLY A 256 8.00 -14.54 11.21
N ILE A 257 8.80 -13.48 11.09
CA ILE A 257 8.35 -12.13 10.79
C ILE A 257 9.42 -11.40 9.99
N ALA A 258 9.01 -10.75 8.91
CA ALA A 258 9.79 -9.79 8.16
C ALA A 258 9.34 -8.37 8.52
N ILE A 259 10.31 -7.49 8.72
CA ILE A 259 10.13 -6.12 9.19
C ILE A 259 10.78 -5.22 8.16
N VAL A 260 10.00 -4.35 7.54
CA VAL A 260 10.45 -3.45 6.49
C VAL A 260 10.26 -2.02 6.99
N GLY A 261 11.35 -1.26 7.14
CA GLY A 261 11.35 0.13 7.58
C GLY A 261 11.48 1.10 6.40
N GLY A 262 10.67 2.16 6.41
CA GLY A 262 10.66 3.21 5.40
C GLY A 262 10.95 4.62 5.95
N ASP A 263 11.46 5.48 5.07
CA ASP A 263 11.86 6.87 5.37
C ASP A 263 10.75 7.92 5.18
N ILE A 264 9.59 7.51 4.66
CA ILE A 264 8.43 8.38 4.40
C ILE A 264 7.22 7.93 5.24
N ILE A 265 6.50 8.90 5.84
CA ILE A 265 5.22 8.65 6.53
C ILE A 265 4.18 8.27 5.48
N ARG A 266 3.46 7.16 5.68
CA ARG A 266 2.53 6.61 4.67
C ARG A 266 3.20 6.32 3.31
N GLY A 267 4.51 6.00 3.31
CA GLY A 267 5.29 5.82 2.08
C GLY A 267 4.97 4.55 1.29
N PHE A 268 4.47 3.51 1.96
CA PHE A 268 4.17 2.23 1.33
C PHE A 268 2.77 2.22 0.72
N THR A 269 2.71 1.96 -0.59
CA THR A 269 1.46 1.80 -1.33
C THR A 269 0.87 0.40 -1.13
N ASN A 270 -0.35 0.19 -1.62
CA ASN A 270 -0.98 -1.14 -1.61
C ASN A 270 -0.21 -2.16 -2.47
N LEU A 271 0.45 -1.69 -3.53
CA LEU A 271 1.29 -2.54 -4.38
C LEU A 271 2.55 -2.98 -3.63
N ASP A 272 3.17 -2.06 -2.87
CA ASP A 272 4.36 -2.37 -2.07
C ASP A 272 4.03 -3.35 -0.96
N GLN A 273 2.88 -3.17 -0.29
CA GLN A 273 2.37 -4.09 0.72
C GLN A 273 2.14 -5.49 0.15
N PHE A 274 1.58 -5.59 -1.07
CA PHE A 274 1.37 -6.85 -1.75
C PHE A 274 2.69 -7.50 -2.22
N MET A 275 3.66 -6.71 -2.66
CA MET A 275 4.97 -7.21 -3.09
C MET A 275 5.76 -7.80 -1.92
N VAL A 276 5.60 -7.23 -0.73
CA VAL A 276 6.21 -7.73 0.51
C VAL A 276 5.47 -8.95 1.08
N ALA A 277 4.19 -9.13 0.73
CA ALA A 277 3.33 -10.16 1.31
C ALA A 277 3.54 -11.55 0.70
#